data_AF-A3D614-F1
#
_entry.id   AF-A3D614-F1
#
_cell.length_a   1.000
_cell.length_b   1.000
_cell.length_c   1.000
_cell.angle_alpha   90.00
_cell.angle_beta   90.00
_cell.angle_gamma   90.00
#
_symmetry.space_group_name_H-M   'P 1'
#
loop_
_entity.id
_entity.type
_entity.pdbx_description
1 polymer ?
#
loop_
_entity_poly.entity_id
_entity_poly.type
_entity_poly.pdbx_seq_one_letter_code
_entity_poly.pdbx_strand_id
1 'polypeptide(L)'
;MSLSHQQKVYIPKEARTNQYITAEIKVTDELLSQYPDYQSCYQTLSRLIFNLAEQHDLRNVHVITNDKLPVVRYHTEAYCFQTTEQILFFYNPAYHEAQNLFSQENYRARKLRIVFLATGEDIRSNSASFHIRVRELLTELMPLMPISDLKVKVRDHQHLSYDLFAKAKGYKETYGYKLRAIGPRYKARKCELPENVSSLTYVTVSLPLSRKLKQGLLPDSATDFTPLYQHLEDCFLKAAANRQLTRLAMIANGLTPLVRNSKFEKLDSKAEVQMIGFDPNATEQQVIRRWNADNLVEAAHFTIVAGTKDCDDSGFGRFMNNVETALKAFAADIGVDPEREDLVVRFHQHISYQI
;
A
#
# COMPACT_ATOMS: atom_id res chain seq x y z
N MET A 1 -33.73 6.70 -7.66
CA MET A 1 -32.42 7.16 -7.13
C MET A 1 -31.48 7.36 -8.31
N SER A 2 -30.91 8.55 -8.50
CA SER A 2 -30.16 8.89 -9.71
C SER A 2 -28.83 8.12 -9.81
N LEU A 3 -28.53 7.63 -11.01
CA LEU A 3 -27.32 6.85 -11.36
C LEU A 3 -25.99 7.53 -10.94
N SER A 4 -25.97 8.85 -10.71
CA SER A 4 -24.76 9.59 -10.36
C SER A 4 -24.26 9.35 -8.92
N HIS A 5 -25.14 8.95 -7.99
CA HIS A 5 -24.74 8.64 -6.61
C HIS A 5 -24.01 7.31 -6.47
N GLN A 6 -24.25 6.33 -7.37
CA GLN A 6 -23.57 5.04 -7.33
C GLN A 6 -22.11 5.13 -7.84
N GLN A 7 -21.79 6.16 -8.60
CA GLN A 7 -20.48 6.35 -9.24
C GLN A 7 -19.47 7.10 -8.37
N LYS A 8 -19.94 7.82 -7.34
CA LYS A 8 -19.09 8.54 -6.38
C LYS A 8 -19.12 7.82 -5.04
N VAL A 9 -17.99 7.84 -4.35
CA VAL A 9 -17.90 7.50 -2.92
C VAL A 9 -17.61 8.79 -2.14
N TYR A 10 -18.36 9.02 -1.07
CA TYR A 10 -18.20 10.19 -0.22
C TYR A 10 -17.28 9.85 0.94
N ILE A 11 -16.06 10.38 0.88
CA ILE A 11 -15.01 10.10 1.84
C ILE A 11 -14.78 11.36 2.69
N PRO A 12 -14.46 11.25 3.99
CA PRO A 12 -14.15 12.39 4.83
C PRO A 12 -13.10 13.32 4.19
N LYS A 13 -13.29 14.63 4.34
CA LYS A 13 -12.36 15.63 3.77
C LYS A 13 -10.95 15.52 4.37
N GLU A 14 -10.84 15.05 5.60
CA GLU A 14 -9.57 14.79 6.29
C GLU A 14 -8.82 13.54 5.81
N ALA A 15 -9.37 12.82 4.84
CA ALA A 15 -8.73 11.63 4.28
C ALA A 15 -7.33 11.97 3.75
N ARG A 16 -6.37 11.13 4.10
CA ARG A 16 -4.96 11.34 3.78
C ARG A 16 -4.61 10.62 2.49
N THR A 17 -4.15 11.38 1.51
CA THR A 17 -3.62 10.86 0.25
C THR A 17 -2.12 10.71 0.34
N ASN A 18 -1.61 9.58 -0.13
CA ASN A 18 -0.19 9.30 -0.25
C ASN A 18 0.09 8.65 -1.59
N GLN A 19 1.28 8.94 -2.11
CA GLN A 19 1.85 8.26 -3.25
C GLN A 19 3.34 8.08 -3.00
N TYR A 20 3.84 6.90 -3.32
CA TYR A 20 5.27 6.67 -3.43
C TYR A 20 5.56 5.74 -4.60
N ILE A 21 6.72 5.95 -5.22
CA ILE A 21 7.20 5.10 -6.32
C ILE A 21 8.47 4.41 -5.86
N THR A 22 8.58 3.12 -6.15
CA THR A 22 9.84 2.39 -5.99
C THR A 22 10.40 2.03 -7.36
N ALA A 23 11.70 2.24 -7.52
CA ALA A 23 12.47 1.78 -8.67
C ALA A 23 13.51 0.78 -8.17
N GLU A 24 13.47 -0.46 -8.66
CA GLU A 24 14.36 -1.53 -8.23
C GLU A 24 15.33 -1.89 -9.36
N ILE A 25 16.62 -1.79 -9.06
CA ILE A 25 17.73 -2.20 -9.91
C ILE A 25 18.37 -3.45 -9.29
N LYS A 26 18.56 -4.50 -10.07
CA LYS A 26 19.26 -5.70 -9.59
C LYS A 26 20.73 -5.39 -9.40
N VAL A 27 21.28 -5.76 -8.25
CA VAL A 27 22.73 -5.64 -8.00
C VAL A 27 23.40 -6.89 -8.53
N THR A 28 24.17 -6.75 -9.60
CA THR A 28 24.90 -7.83 -10.27
C THR A 28 26.38 -7.78 -9.93
N ASP A 29 27.10 -8.88 -10.14
CA ASP A 29 28.57 -8.88 -10.00
C ASP A 29 29.25 -7.89 -10.97
N GLU A 30 28.67 -7.70 -12.16
CA GLU A 30 29.09 -6.70 -13.14
C GLU A 30 28.96 -5.26 -12.61
N LEU A 31 27.89 -4.94 -11.87
CA LEU A 31 27.77 -3.63 -11.21
C LEU A 31 28.87 -3.45 -10.17
N LEU A 32 29.03 -4.48 -9.33
CA LEU A 32 29.88 -4.41 -8.15
C LEU A 32 31.37 -4.37 -8.53
N SER A 33 31.77 -4.99 -9.64
CA SER A 33 33.16 -4.98 -10.11
C SER A 33 33.65 -3.60 -10.59
N GLN A 34 32.74 -2.65 -10.80
CA GLN A 34 33.07 -1.27 -11.16
C GLN A 34 33.48 -0.41 -9.96
N TYR A 35 33.42 -0.97 -8.75
CA TYR A 35 33.71 -0.27 -7.51
C TYR A 35 34.65 -1.09 -6.62
N PRO A 36 35.46 -0.44 -5.74
CA PRO A 36 36.37 -1.15 -4.85
C PRO A 36 35.66 -2.06 -3.84
N ASP A 37 34.50 -1.63 -3.37
CA ASP A 37 33.72 -2.30 -2.33
C ASP A 37 32.22 -1.91 -2.42
N TYR A 38 31.38 -2.60 -1.64
CA TYR A 38 29.93 -2.38 -1.66
C TYR A 38 29.53 -1.00 -1.15
N GLN A 39 30.24 -0.48 -0.16
CA GLN A 39 29.95 0.83 0.43
C GLN A 39 30.23 1.94 -0.58
N SER A 40 31.39 1.90 -1.23
CA SER A 40 31.80 2.81 -2.31
C SER A 40 30.81 2.78 -3.48
N CYS A 41 30.35 1.59 -3.88
CA CYS A 41 29.29 1.42 -4.88
C CYS A 41 28.01 2.15 -4.47
N TYR A 42 27.45 1.81 -3.30
CA TYR A 42 26.16 2.34 -2.86
C TYR A 42 26.20 3.85 -2.59
N GLN A 43 27.29 4.35 -2.01
CA GLN A 43 27.47 5.79 -1.79
C GLN A 43 27.56 6.54 -3.13
N THR A 44 28.36 6.06 -4.08
CA THR A 44 28.53 6.72 -5.38
C THR A 44 27.22 6.77 -6.15
N LEU A 45 26.52 5.65 -6.23
CA LEU A 45 25.22 5.57 -6.91
C LEU A 45 24.17 6.44 -6.21
N SER A 46 24.13 6.46 -4.87
CA SER A 46 23.18 7.31 -4.13
C SER A 46 23.39 8.79 -4.40
N ARG A 47 24.63 9.27 -4.48
CA ARG A 47 24.95 10.67 -4.81
C ARG A 47 24.48 11.03 -6.21
N LEU A 48 24.72 10.16 -7.18
CA LEU A 48 24.22 10.33 -8.55
C LEU A 48 22.69 10.46 -8.55
N ILE A 49 21.99 9.55 -7.87
CA ILE A 49 20.53 9.56 -7.76
C ILE A 49 20.01 10.85 -7.10
N PHE A 50 20.65 11.30 -6.02
CA PHE A 50 20.22 12.50 -5.30
C PHE A 50 20.45 13.78 -6.11
N ASN A 51 21.55 13.87 -6.86
CA ASN A 51 21.80 15.00 -7.75
C ASN A 51 20.75 15.07 -8.87
N LEU A 52 20.41 13.94 -9.49
CA LEU A 52 19.33 13.89 -10.47
C LEU A 52 17.97 14.21 -9.83
N ALA A 53 17.71 13.73 -8.61
CA ALA A 53 16.47 14.02 -7.90
C ALA A 53 16.27 15.52 -7.68
N GLU A 54 17.34 16.24 -7.36
CA GLU A 54 17.30 17.70 -7.21
C GLU A 54 16.96 18.40 -8.55
N GLN A 55 17.56 17.95 -9.66
CA GLN A 55 17.28 18.49 -11.00
C GLN A 55 15.83 18.30 -11.44
N HIS A 56 15.20 17.20 -11.00
CA HIS A 56 13.80 16.85 -11.30
C HIS A 56 12.80 17.29 -10.21
N ASP A 57 13.20 18.12 -9.24
CA ASP A 57 12.37 18.59 -8.11
C ASP A 57 11.69 17.42 -7.35
N LEU A 58 12.42 16.33 -7.16
CA LEU A 58 12.04 15.17 -6.37
C LEU A 58 12.67 15.29 -4.98
N ARG A 59 11.91 15.87 -4.05
CA ARG A 59 12.44 16.37 -2.77
C ARG A 59 12.52 15.36 -1.64
N ASN A 60 11.90 14.19 -1.80
CA ASN A 60 11.90 13.15 -0.79
C ASN A 60 12.27 11.81 -1.42
N VAL A 61 13.56 11.49 -1.35
CA VAL A 61 14.17 10.36 -2.05
C VAL A 61 15.03 9.55 -1.11
N HIS A 62 14.83 8.24 -1.12
CA HIS A 62 15.62 7.32 -0.32
C HIS A 62 16.22 6.22 -1.18
N VAL A 63 17.46 5.85 -0.88
CA VAL A 63 18.13 4.72 -1.52
C VAL A 63 18.31 3.62 -0.48
N ILE A 64 17.83 2.42 -0.77
CA ILE A 64 17.86 1.26 0.13
C ILE A 64 18.74 0.19 -0.51
N THR A 65 19.77 -0.22 0.22
CA THR A 65 20.79 -1.21 -0.19
C THR A 65 21.01 -2.29 0.86
N ASN A 66 20.02 -2.50 1.74
CA ASN A 66 20.01 -3.58 2.74
C ASN A 66 18.81 -4.53 2.54
N ASP A 67 18.20 -4.53 1.35
CA ASP A 67 17.04 -5.34 0.95
C ASP A 67 15.75 -5.17 1.77
N LYS A 68 15.72 -4.30 2.79
CA LYS A 68 14.54 -4.04 3.62
C LYS A 68 13.41 -3.40 2.83
N LEU A 69 12.17 -3.79 3.08
CA LEU A 69 10.98 -3.32 2.38
C LEU A 69 10.56 -1.93 2.88
N PRO A 70 10.39 -0.92 2.01
CA PRO A 70 9.82 0.36 2.43
C PRO A 70 8.33 0.21 2.71
N VAL A 71 7.88 0.76 3.84
CA VAL A 71 6.47 0.91 4.20
C VAL A 71 6.21 2.38 4.50
N VAL A 72 5.34 2.99 3.71
CA VAL A 72 5.09 4.44 3.78
C VAL A 72 3.74 4.69 4.44
N ARG A 73 3.72 5.57 5.45
CA ARG A 73 2.54 5.98 6.19
C ARG A 73 2.51 7.50 6.34
N TYR A 74 1.31 8.06 6.30
CA TYR A 74 1.11 9.46 6.66
C TYR A 74 1.38 9.64 8.16
N HIS A 75 2.06 10.72 8.52
CA HIS A 75 2.21 11.17 9.91
C HIS A 75 2.51 12.66 9.95
N THR A 76 2.14 13.35 11.03
CA THR A 76 2.42 14.78 11.22
C THR A 76 3.89 15.05 11.51
N GLU A 77 4.56 14.11 12.17
CA GLU A 77 5.99 14.15 12.47
C GLU A 77 6.77 13.21 11.55
N ALA A 78 7.99 13.61 11.20
CA ALA A 78 8.88 12.80 10.36
C ALA A 78 9.58 11.74 11.20
N TYR A 79 9.25 10.47 10.99
CA TYR A 79 9.96 9.35 11.60
C TYR A 79 10.41 8.33 10.56
N CYS A 80 11.56 7.72 10.82
CA CYS A 80 12.04 6.58 10.07
C CYS A 80 12.48 5.48 11.04
N PHE A 81 11.75 4.36 11.04
CA PHE A 81 12.08 3.21 11.88
C PHE A 81 12.52 2.04 11.02
N GLN A 82 13.57 1.34 11.44
CA GLN A 82 14.02 0.12 10.77
C GLN A 82 13.74 -1.08 11.66
N THR A 83 13.14 -2.11 11.07
CA THR A 83 13.05 -3.45 11.66
C THR A 83 14.07 -4.36 10.96
N THR A 84 13.97 -5.68 11.18
CA THR A 84 14.82 -6.65 10.49
C THR A 84 14.49 -6.66 9.00
N GLU A 85 13.21 -6.56 8.63
CA GLU A 85 12.76 -6.73 7.25
C GLU A 85 12.24 -5.47 6.57
N GLN A 86 11.96 -4.40 7.33
CA GLN A 86 11.25 -3.22 6.84
C GLN A 86 11.93 -1.90 7.23
N ILE A 87 11.64 -0.86 6.44
CA ILE A 87 11.90 0.53 6.79
C ILE A 87 10.56 1.25 6.74
N LEU A 88 10.08 1.71 7.90
CA LEU A 88 8.84 2.44 8.03
C LEU A 88 9.11 3.93 7.90
N PHE A 89 8.56 4.54 6.84
CA PHE A 89 8.61 5.97 6.57
C PHE A 89 7.29 6.60 7.02
N PHE A 90 7.37 7.44 8.04
CA PHE A 90 6.27 8.27 8.51
C PHE A 90 6.54 9.70 8.07
N TYR A 91 5.69 10.23 7.19
CA TYR A 91 5.89 11.57 6.65
C TYR A 91 4.58 12.29 6.34
N ASN A 92 4.66 13.62 6.26
CA ASN A 92 3.60 14.47 5.79
C ASN A 92 4.00 14.95 4.38
N PRO A 93 3.26 14.56 3.33
CA PRO A 93 3.54 15.00 1.96
C PRO A 93 3.60 16.51 1.81
N ALA A 94 2.88 17.27 2.64
CA ALA A 94 2.81 18.73 2.51
C ALA A 94 4.15 19.44 2.75
N TYR A 95 5.07 18.88 3.55
CA TYR A 95 6.29 19.60 3.94
C TYR A 95 7.50 18.73 4.34
N HIS A 96 7.38 17.40 4.45
CA HIS A 96 8.54 16.57 4.76
C HIS A 96 9.34 16.23 3.50
N GLU A 97 10.60 16.63 3.51
CA GLU A 97 11.60 16.43 2.45
C GLU A 97 12.83 15.75 3.07
N ALA A 98 13.50 14.88 2.30
CA ALA A 98 14.63 14.12 2.81
C ALA A 98 15.43 13.45 1.68
N GLN A 99 16.72 13.25 1.91
CA GLN A 99 17.60 12.40 1.10
C GLN A 99 18.40 11.47 2.01
N ASN A 100 18.13 10.16 1.96
CA ASN A 100 18.78 9.19 2.85
C ASN A 100 19.26 7.94 2.10
N LEU A 101 20.47 7.48 2.44
CA LEU A 101 20.97 6.16 2.08
C LEU A 101 20.82 5.22 3.27
N PHE A 102 20.06 4.14 3.07
CA PHE A 102 19.92 3.03 4.01
C PHE A 102 20.79 1.87 3.54
N SER A 103 21.97 1.74 4.14
CA SER A 103 22.94 0.68 3.86
C SER A 103 23.31 -0.07 5.14
N GLN A 104 23.99 -1.20 4.96
CA GLN A 104 24.63 -1.95 6.03
C GLN A 104 26.07 -2.24 5.60
N GLU A 105 27.00 -2.15 6.54
CA GLU A 105 28.42 -2.40 6.28
C GLU A 105 28.64 -3.82 5.77
N ASN A 106 29.47 -3.96 4.74
CA ASN A 106 29.82 -5.25 4.10
C ASN A 106 28.61 -6.09 3.63
N TYR A 107 27.44 -5.48 3.44
CA TYR A 107 26.25 -6.18 2.98
C TYR A 107 26.11 -6.13 1.46
N ARG A 108 26.04 -7.30 0.82
CA ARG A 108 25.71 -7.40 -0.61
C ARG A 108 24.19 -7.38 -0.80
N ALA A 109 23.65 -6.25 -1.21
CA ALA A 109 22.25 -6.13 -1.59
C ALA A 109 21.92 -7.03 -2.77
N ARG A 110 20.72 -7.62 -2.79
CA ARG A 110 20.17 -8.25 -3.99
C ARG A 110 19.69 -7.21 -5.00
N LYS A 111 19.24 -6.07 -4.50
CA LYS A 111 18.77 -4.94 -5.30
C LYS A 111 19.03 -3.60 -4.63
N LEU A 112 19.33 -2.61 -5.46
CA LEU A 112 19.29 -1.21 -5.12
C LEU A 112 17.85 -0.75 -5.33
N ARG A 113 17.22 -0.27 -4.26
CA ARG A 113 15.85 0.26 -4.33
C ARG A 113 15.85 1.76 -4.09
N ILE A 114 15.37 2.50 -5.06
CA ILE A 114 15.10 3.93 -4.93
C ILE A 114 13.63 4.10 -4.54
N VAL A 115 13.36 4.92 -3.54
CA VAL A 115 12.02 5.22 -3.03
C VAL A 115 11.79 6.71 -3.17
N PHE A 116 10.82 7.09 -3.99
CA PHE A 116 10.40 8.47 -4.19
C PHE A 116 9.09 8.66 -3.44
N LEU A 117 9.08 9.54 -2.43
CA LEU A 117 7.87 9.92 -1.70
C LEU A 117 7.31 11.19 -2.32
N ALA A 118 6.03 11.19 -2.71
CA ALA A 118 5.40 12.37 -3.28
C ALA A 118 5.29 13.47 -2.23
N THR A 119 5.65 14.70 -2.60
CA THR A 119 5.54 15.91 -1.77
C THR A 119 4.67 16.97 -2.45
N GLY A 120 4.17 17.91 -1.65
CA GLY A 120 3.27 18.98 -2.06
C GLY A 120 1.80 18.71 -1.75
N GLU A 121 0.93 19.56 -2.29
CA GLU A 121 -0.51 19.49 -2.14
C GLU A 121 -1.17 18.64 -3.24
N ASP A 122 -2.43 18.25 -3.02
CA ASP A 122 -3.26 17.56 -4.00
C ASP A 122 -2.59 16.32 -4.63
N ILE A 123 -1.90 15.51 -3.82
CA ILE A 123 -1.10 14.34 -4.24
C ILE A 123 -1.82 13.48 -5.27
N ARG A 124 -3.10 13.17 -5.05
CA ARG A 124 -3.89 12.35 -5.97
C ARG A 124 -4.09 12.99 -7.35
N SER A 125 -4.28 14.30 -7.41
CA SER A 125 -4.46 15.08 -8.66
C SER A 125 -3.15 15.24 -9.42
N ASN A 126 -2.04 15.38 -8.68
CA ASN A 126 -0.69 15.57 -9.21
C ASN A 126 0.06 14.25 -9.46
N SER A 127 -0.56 13.11 -9.16
CA SER A 127 0.08 11.79 -9.22
C SER A 127 0.71 11.41 -10.57
N ALA A 128 0.08 11.82 -11.68
CA ALA A 128 0.63 11.60 -13.01
C ALA A 128 1.89 12.43 -13.25
N SER A 129 1.90 13.71 -12.85
CA SER A 129 3.07 14.58 -12.97
C SER A 129 4.23 14.09 -12.12
N PHE A 130 3.96 13.64 -10.89
CA PHE A 130 4.98 13.00 -10.05
C PHE A 130 5.56 11.75 -10.72
N HIS A 131 4.71 10.91 -11.31
CA HIS A 131 5.16 9.71 -12.02
C HIS A 131 6.01 10.03 -13.26
N ILE A 132 5.64 11.05 -14.04
CA ILE A 132 6.42 11.54 -15.19
C ILE A 132 7.83 11.94 -14.73
N ARG A 133 7.95 12.78 -13.70
CA ARG A 133 9.27 13.23 -13.19
C ARG A 133 10.14 12.06 -12.73
N VAL A 134 9.56 11.07 -12.07
CA VAL A 134 10.30 9.85 -11.69
C VAL A 134 10.75 9.08 -12.94
N ARG A 135 9.92 8.96 -13.98
CA ARG A 135 10.31 8.30 -15.24
C ARG A 135 11.39 9.07 -15.99
N GLU A 136 11.33 10.39 -16.03
CA GLU A 136 12.34 11.25 -16.65
C GLU A 136 13.69 11.06 -15.95
N LEU A 137 13.70 11.14 -14.61
CA LEU A 137 14.89 10.86 -13.81
C LEU A 137 15.47 9.48 -14.11
N LEU A 138 14.63 8.43 -14.14
CA LEU A 138 15.11 7.07 -14.40
C LEU A 138 15.67 6.93 -15.83
N THR A 139 15.07 7.61 -16.81
CA THR A 139 15.54 7.62 -18.20
C THR A 139 16.92 8.28 -18.32
N GLU A 140 17.18 9.30 -17.51
CA GLU A 140 18.49 9.97 -17.43
C GLU A 140 19.51 9.18 -16.59
N LEU A 141 19.06 8.52 -15.53
CA LEU A 141 19.91 7.68 -14.68
C LEU A 141 20.45 6.46 -15.42
N MET A 142 19.60 5.77 -16.18
CA MET A 142 19.94 4.47 -16.79
C MET A 142 21.22 4.51 -17.66
N PRO A 143 21.43 5.49 -18.57
CA PRO A 143 22.66 5.62 -19.35
C PRO A 143 23.92 5.96 -18.52
N LEU A 144 23.75 6.54 -17.33
CA LEU A 144 24.86 6.92 -16.44
C LEU A 144 25.31 5.76 -15.54
N MET A 145 24.56 4.66 -15.53
CA MET A 145 24.93 3.45 -14.81
C MET A 145 26.02 2.68 -15.57
N PRO A 146 26.99 2.07 -14.87
CA PRO A 146 28.14 1.45 -15.53
C PRO A 146 27.84 0.05 -16.11
N ILE A 147 26.58 -0.25 -16.40
CA ILE A 147 26.12 -1.55 -16.92
C ILE A 147 25.20 -1.32 -18.12
N SER A 148 25.40 -2.12 -19.17
CA SER A 148 24.53 -2.17 -20.35
C SER A 148 23.21 -2.91 -20.07
N ASP A 149 22.16 -2.63 -20.84
CA ASP A 149 20.85 -3.32 -20.77
C ASP A 149 20.21 -3.33 -19.38
N LEU A 150 20.38 -2.24 -18.63
CA LEU A 150 19.80 -2.09 -17.30
C LEU A 150 18.28 -2.22 -17.35
N LYS A 151 17.74 -3.09 -16.50
CA LYS A 151 16.30 -3.27 -16.32
C LYS A 151 15.88 -2.71 -14.99
N VAL A 152 14.92 -1.78 -14.99
CA VAL A 152 14.42 -1.17 -13.76
C VAL A 152 12.97 -1.57 -13.55
N LYS A 153 12.69 -2.24 -12.43
CA LYS A 153 11.31 -2.55 -12.04
C LYS A 153 10.71 -1.37 -11.31
N VAL A 154 9.71 -0.73 -11.91
CA VAL A 154 8.99 0.41 -11.34
C VAL A 154 7.69 -0.08 -10.69
N ARG A 155 7.40 0.43 -9.49
CA ARG A 155 6.11 0.25 -8.81
C ARG A 155 5.60 1.56 -8.27
N ASP A 156 4.39 1.95 -8.68
CA ASP A 156 3.71 3.14 -8.17
C ASP A 156 2.62 2.71 -7.19
N HIS A 157 2.74 3.17 -5.95
CA HIS A 157 1.87 2.84 -4.84
C HIS A 157 1.08 4.08 -4.43
N GLN A 158 -0.23 4.04 -4.58
CA GLN A 158 -1.12 5.12 -4.17
C GLN A 158 -2.13 4.62 -3.16
N HIS A 159 -2.34 5.39 -2.11
CA HIS A 159 -3.39 5.07 -1.15
C HIS A 159 -4.11 6.31 -0.61
N LEU A 160 -5.39 6.11 -0.31
CA LEU A 160 -6.26 7.06 0.36
C LEU A 160 -6.71 6.43 1.67
N SER A 161 -6.35 7.04 2.80
CA SER A 161 -6.64 6.52 4.14
C SER A 161 -7.63 7.42 4.87
N TYR A 162 -8.58 6.83 5.57
CA TYR A 162 -9.56 7.55 6.38
C TYR A 162 -10.16 6.62 7.44
N ASP A 163 -10.72 7.20 8.48
CA ASP A 163 -11.53 6.46 9.44
C ASP A 163 -12.96 6.29 8.90
N LEU A 164 -13.47 5.06 8.94
CA LEU A 164 -14.83 4.73 8.49
C LEU A 164 -15.89 5.51 9.28
N PHE A 165 -15.60 5.84 10.54
CA PHE A 165 -16.52 6.50 11.47
C PHE A 165 -16.25 7.97 11.71
N ALA A 166 -15.41 8.61 10.88
CA ALA A 166 -15.07 10.03 10.98
C ALA A 166 -16.31 10.94 11.20
N LYS A 167 -17.41 10.67 10.50
CA LYS A 167 -18.67 11.42 10.66
C LYS A 167 -19.27 11.31 12.06
N ALA A 168 -19.24 10.13 12.68
CA ALA A 168 -19.74 9.91 14.04
C ALA A 168 -18.86 10.65 15.06
N LYS A 169 -17.56 10.81 14.76
CA LYS A 169 -16.58 11.54 15.57
C LYS A 169 -16.58 13.06 15.36
N GLY A 170 -17.54 13.58 14.60
CA GLY A 170 -17.71 15.02 14.38
C GLY A 170 -17.13 15.56 13.07
N TYR A 171 -16.41 14.75 12.29
CA TYR A 171 -15.89 15.15 10.98
C TYR A 171 -16.96 15.01 9.89
N LYS A 172 -17.83 16.02 9.79
CA LYS A 172 -19.04 15.99 8.95
C LYS A 172 -18.79 16.31 7.47
N GLU A 173 -17.66 16.94 7.15
CA GLU A 173 -17.33 17.31 5.77
C GLU A 173 -16.87 16.09 4.96
N THR A 174 -17.40 15.93 3.74
CA THR A 174 -17.02 14.85 2.83
C THR A 174 -16.76 15.37 1.43
N TYR A 175 -15.95 14.62 0.67
CA TYR A 175 -15.69 14.87 -0.74
C TYR A 175 -16.10 13.66 -1.58
N GLY A 176 -16.76 13.91 -2.72
CA GLY A 176 -17.23 12.87 -3.63
C GLY A 176 -16.18 12.43 -4.63
N TYR A 177 -15.49 11.32 -4.37
CA TYR A 177 -14.47 10.74 -5.24
C TYR A 177 -15.07 9.79 -6.28
N LYS A 178 -14.60 9.89 -7.54
CA LYS A 178 -14.87 8.89 -8.59
C LYS A 178 -13.93 7.68 -8.55
N LEU A 179 -12.79 7.80 -7.85
CA LEU A 179 -11.76 6.75 -7.73
C LEU A 179 -11.43 6.05 -9.05
N ARG A 180 -11.07 6.82 -10.09
CA ARG A 180 -10.66 6.26 -11.39
C ARG A 180 -9.42 5.38 -11.27
N ALA A 181 -9.30 4.37 -12.14
CA ALA A 181 -8.09 3.56 -12.30
C ALA A 181 -6.88 4.43 -12.70
N ILE A 182 -5.67 3.96 -12.35
CA ILE A 182 -4.41 4.69 -12.63
C ILE A 182 -4.23 4.92 -14.13
N GLY A 183 -4.35 3.88 -14.96
CA GLY A 183 -4.12 3.97 -16.41
C GLY A 183 -4.91 5.08 -17.10
N PRO A 184 -6.27 5.07 -17.05
CA PRO A 184 -7.07 6.15 -17.64
C PRO A 184 -6.78 7.54 -17.05
N ARG A 185 -6.50 7.63 -15.74
CA ARG A 185 -6.16 8.91 -15.10
C ARG A 185 -4.83 9.46 -15.59
N TYR A 186 -3.84 8.59 -15.80
CA TYR A 186 -2.51 8.96 -16.27
C TYR A 186 -2.55 9.36 -17.75
N LYS A 187 -3.25 8.58 -18.59
CA LYS A 187 -3.49 8.91 -19.99
C LYS A 187 -4.14 10.29 -20.17
N ALA A 188 -5.14 10.63 -19.36
CA ALA A 188 -5.79 11.95 -19.37
C ALA A 188 -4.84 13.12 -19.01
N ARG A 189 -3.68 12.83 -18.42
CA ARG A 189 -2.63 13.78 -18.05
C ARG A 189 -1.38 13.63 -18.91
N LYS A 190 -1.46 12.94 -20.06
CA LYS A 190 -0.33 12.66 -20.97
C LYS A 190 0.82 11.90 -20.31
N CYS A 191 0.53 11.16 -19.23
CA CYS A 191 1.46 10.20 -18.66
C CYS A 191 1.20 8.85 -19.35
N GLU A 192 1.97 8.55 -20.38
CA GLU A 192 1.93 7.24 -21.02
C GLU A 192 2.48 6.18 -20.08
N LEU A 193 1.86 5.00 -20.07
CA LEU A 193 2.37 3.83 -19.35
C LEU A 193 2.77 2.77 -20.39
N PRO A 194 3.75 1.90 -20.10
CA PRO A 194 4.09 0.80 -21.01
C PRO A 194 2.89 -0.14 -21.26
N GLU A 195 2.94 -0.90 -22.35
CA GLU A 195 1.85 -1.84 -22.68
C GLU A 195 1.65 -2.92 -21.59
N ASN A 196 2.76 -3.44 -21.06
CA ASN A 196 2.76 -4.53 -20.07
C ASN A 196 2.77 -3.99 -18.63
N VAL A 197 1.66 -3.37 -18.21
CA VAL A 197 1.48 -2.89 -16.83
C VAL A 197 0.61 -3.85 -16.03
N SER A 198 1.15 -4.38 -14.94
CA SER A 198 0.36 -5.07 -13.92
C SER A 198 -0.32 -4.03 -13.04
N SER A 199 -1.62 -4.18 -12.79
CA SER A 199 -2.37 -3.31 -11.89
C SER A 199 -3.12 -4.11 -10.83
N LEU A 200 -3.28 -3.52 -9.65
CA LEU A 200 -4.02 -4.10 -8.54
C LEU A 200 -4.70 -2.97 -7.74
N THR A 201 -5.98 -3.15 -7.44
CA THR A 201 -6.75 -2.24 -6.60
C THR A 201 -7.35 -3.04 -5.45
N TYR A 202 -7.20 -2.56 -4.22
CA TYR A 202 -7.68 -3.26 -3.05
C TYR A 202 -7.90 -2.31 -1.88
N VAL A 203 -8.65 -2.77 -0.89
CA VAL A 203 -8.89 -2.08 0.37
C VAL A 203 -8.24 -2.88 1.48
N THR A 204 -7.53 -2.20 2.37
CA THR A 204 -7.08 -2.78 3.64
C THR A 204 -7.76 -2.08 4.79
N VAL A 205 -8.15 -2.85 5.80
CA VAL A 205 -8.72 -2.36 7.05
C VAL A 205 -7.89 -2.87 8.21
N SER A 206 -7.60 -1.99 9.16
CA SER A 206 -6.94 -2.35 10.41
C SER A 206 -7.94 -2.19 11.54
N LEU A 207 -8.27 -3.29 12.22
CA LEU A 207 -9.12 -3.31 13.40
C LEU A 207 -8.25 -3.56 14.64
N PRO A 208 -7.98 -2.53 15.46
CA PRO A 208 -7.39 -2.74 16.78
C PRO A 208 -8.30 -3.65 17.61
N LEU A 209 -7.74 -4.67 18.23
CA LEU A 209 -8.50 -5.59 19.07
C LEU A 209 -8.65 -4.97 20.46
N SER A 210 -9.73 -4.20 20.63
CA SER A 210 -10.01 -3.48 21.88
C SER A 210 -10.25 -4.44 23.03
N ARG A 211 -10.02 -3.94 24.26
CA ARG A 211 -10.29 -4.70 25.49
C ARG A 211 -11.74 -5.19 25.53
N LYS A 212 -12.69 -4.35 25.11
CA LYS A 212 -14.13 -4.68 25.07
C LYS A 212 -14.39 -5.88 24.16
N LEU A 213 -13.83 -5.88 22.94
CA LEU A 213 -13.98 -6.97 21.99
C LEU A 213 -13.35 -8.27 22.52
N LYS A 214 -12.15 -8.17 23.10
CA LYS A 214 -11.44 -9.32 23.72
C LYS A 214 -12.28 -9.94 24.84
N GLN A 215 -12.71 -9.13 25.82
CA GLN A 215 -13.44 -9.61 27.00
C GLN A 215 -14.88 -10.08 26.69
N GLY A 216 -15.48 -9.60 25.60
CA GLY A 216 -16.81 -10.04 25.18
C GLY A 216 -16.84 -11.44 24.58
N LEU A 217 -15.70 -11.94 24.08
CA LEU A 217 -15.61 -13.20 23.32
C LEU A 217 -14.69 -14.23 23.97
N LEU A 218 -13.83 -13.82 24.89
CA LEU A 218 -12.84 -14.67 25.53
C LEU A 218 -12.96 -14.59 27.06
N PRO A 219 -12.78 -15.71 27.78
CA PRO A 219 -12.59 -15.67 29.22
C PRO A 219 -11.24 -15.01 29.58
N ASP A 220 -11.12 -14.44 30.78
CA ASP A 220 -9.90 -13.72 31.23
C ASP A 220 -8.62 -14.59 31.20
N SER A 221 -8.76 -15.91 31.31
CA SER A 221 -7.65 -16.88 31.27
C SER A 221 -7.48 -17.58 29.91
N ALA A 222 -8.05 -17.02 28.84
CA ALA A 222 -7.97 -17.64 27.51
C ALA A 222 -6.52 -17.75 27.03
N THR A 223 -6.11 -18.96 26.66
CA THR A 223 -4.88 -19.24 25.91
C THR A 223 -5.16 -19.64 24.46
N ASP A 224 -6.42 -19.96 24.15
CA ASP A 224 -6.91 -20.20 22.79
C ASP A 224 -7.80 -19.02 22.36
N PHE A 225 -7.36 -18.33 21.31
CA PHE A 225 -8.03 -17.16 20.74
C PHE A 225 -8.87 -17.51 19.51
N THR A 226 -9.03 -18.79 19.18
CA THR A 226 -9.90 -19.27 18.10
C THR A 226 -11.32 -18.69 18.16
N PRO A 227 -12.01 -18.62 19.32
CA PRO A 227 -13.36 -18.06 19.37
C PRO A 227 -13.43 -16.61 18.88
N LEU A 228 -12.44 -15.80 19.23
CA LEU A 228 -12.35 -14.41 18.78
C LEU A 228 -12.11 -14.34 17.27
N TYR A 229 -11.12 -15.08 16.75
CA TYR A 229 -10.78 -15.00 15.33
C TYR A 229 -11.85 -15.59 14.43
N GLN A 230 -12.47 -16.70 14.82
CA GLN A 230 -13.58 -17.29 14.07
C GLN A 230 -14.79 -16.35 14.04
N HIS A 231 -15.13 -15.72 15.17
CA HIS A 231 -16.23 -14.75 15.21
C HIS A 231 -15.98 -13.56 14.26
N LEU A 232 -14.79 -12.98 14.29
CA LEU A 232 -14.41 -11.90 13.38
C LEU A 232 -14.45 -12.33 11.92
N GLU A 233 -13.94 -13.53 11.63
CA GLU A 233 -13.94 -14.09 10.29
C GLU A 233 -15.36 -14.29 9.76
N ASP A 234 -16.23 -14.92 10.54
CA ASP A 234 -17.61 -15.22 10.16
C ASP A 234 -18.41 -13.94 9.90
N CYS A 235 -18.31 -12.96 10.82
CA CYS A 235 -18.95 -11.65 10.66
C CYS A 235 -18.44 -10.92 9.41
N PHE A 236 -17.13 -10.94 9.15
CA PHE A 236 -16.53 -10.30 7.98
C PHE A 236 -17.00 -10.96 6.67
N LEU A 237 -16.95 -12.29 6.59
CA LEU A 237 -17.34 -13.03 5.40
C LEU A 237 -18.83 -12.90 5.11
N LYS A 238 -19.68 -12.94 6.14
CA LYS A 238 -21.12 -12.68 6.02
C LYS A 238 -21.39 -11.28 5.46
N ALA A 239 -20.74 -10.26 6.01
CA ALA A 239 -20.92 -8.88 5.56
C ALA A 239 -20.44 -8.68 4.11
N ALA A 240 -19.33 -9.31 3.74
CA ALA A 240 -18.78 -9.29 2.37
C ALA A 240 -19.69 -10.02 1.37
N ALA A 241 -20.22 -11.19 1.74
CA ALA A 241 -21.13 -11.97 0.90
C ALA A 241 -22.41 -11.19 0.56
N ASN A 242 -22.98 -10.47 1.52
CA ASN A 242 -24.15 -9.60 1.33
C ASN A 242 -23.91 -8.46 0.31
N ARG A 243 -22.66 -8.20 -0.06
CA ARG A 243 -22.24 -7.21 -1.06
C ARG A 243 -21.52 -7.80 -2.25
N GLN A 244 -21.55 -9.13 -2.41
CA GLN A 244 -20.93 -9.87 -3.51
C GLN A 244 -19.42 -9.59 -3.63
N LEU A 245 -18.75 -9.33 -2.50
CA LEU A 245 -17.30 -9.13 -2.45
C LEU A 245 -16.63 -10.51 -2.32
N THR A 246 -15.90 -10.94 -3.34
CA THR A 246 -15.46 -12.34 -3.46
C THR A 246 -13.97 -12.57 -3.28
N ARG A 247 -13.15 -11.51 -3.13
CA ARG A 247 -11.69 -11.61 -2.97
C ARG A 247 -11.29 -11.01 -1.64
N LEU A 248 -11.16 -11.87 -0.63
CA LEU A 248 -11.11 -11.49 0.76
C LEU A 248 -9.89 -12.09 1.45
N ALA A 249 -9.28 -11.36 2.38
CA ALA A 249 -8.37 -11.93 3.35
C ALA A 249 -8.63 -11.41 4.76
N MET A 250 -8.45 -12.28 5.75
CA MET A 250 -8.32 -11.91 7.15
C MET A 250 -6.99 -12.44 7.68
N ILE A 251 -6.17 -11.53 8.19
CA ILE A 251 -4.84 -11.79 8.75
C ILE A 251 -4.82 -11.35 10.21
N ALA A 252 -4.66 -12.29 11.13
CA ALA A 252 -4.54 -12.07 12.57
C ALA A 252 -3.52 -13.04 13.18
N ASN A 253 -2.34 -13.12 12.55
CA ASN A 253 -1.21 -13.94 13.00
C ASN A 253 0.00 -13.11 13.48
N GLY A 254 -0.16 -11.78 13.59
CA GLY A 254 0.88 -10.84 14.00
C GLY A 254 1.72 -10.27 12.86
N LEU A 255 1.49 -10.71 11.62
CA LEU A 255 2.23 -10.26 10.45
C LEU A 255 1.48 -9.17 9.67
N THR A 256 2.23 -8.27 9.04
CA THR A 256 1.64 -7.23 8.18
C THR A 256 1.25 -7.83 6.82
N PRO A 257 0.00 -7.65 6.34
CA PRO A 257 -0.39 -8.15 5.02
C PRO A 257 0.29 -7.37 3.90
N LEU A 258 0.83 -8.07 2.92
CA LEU A 258 1.38 -7.50 1.70
C LEU A 258 0.68 -8.10 0.48
N VAL A 259 -0.20 -7.31 -0.13
CA VAL A 259 -1.03 -7.75 -1.25
C VAL A 259 -0.24 -7.74 -2.55
N ARG A 260 -0.31 -8.83 -3.30
CA ARG A 260 0.32 -9.02 -4.60
C ARG A 260 -0.65 -9.60 -5.63
N ASN A 261 -0.33 -9.37 -6.90
CA ASN A 261 -1.00 -10.05 -7.99
C ASN A 261 -0.38 -11.45 -8.14
N SER A 262 -1.15 -12.49 -7.86
CA SER A 262 -0.66 -13.88 -7.78
C SER A 262 -0.16 -14.43 -9.12
N LYS A 263 -0.59 -13.85 -10.25
CA LYS A 263 -0.15 -14.27 -11.59
C LYS A 263 1.29 -13.89 -11.90
N PHE A 264 1.79 -12.80 -11.32
CA PHE A 264 3.05 -12.16 -11.73
C PHE A 264 4.14 -12.17 -10.67
N GLU A 265 3.80 -12.47 -9.41
CA GLU A 265 4.77 -12.42 -8.30
C GLU A 265 4.75 -13.72 -7.48
N LYS A 266 5.94 -14.22 -7.14
CA LYS A 266 6.11 -15.35 -6.23
C LYS A 266 5.70 -14.93 -4.81
N LEU A 267 4.94 -15.79 -4.13
CA LEU A 267 4.50 -15.59 -2.76
C LEU A 267 5.43 -16.35 -1.81
N ASP A 268 6.23 -15.61 -1.06
CA ASP A 268 7.10 -16.09 0.02
C ASP A 268 6.95 -15.21 1.28
N SER A 269 6.24 -15.71 2.29
CA SER A 269 6.03 -14.93 3.51
C SER A 269 7.32 -14.84 4.31
N LYS A 270 7.52 -13.72 4.99
CA LYS A 270 8.71 -13.48 5.79
C LYS A 270 8.34 -13.35 7.27
N ALA A 271 9.32 -13.13 8.14
CA ALA A 271 9.11 -13.11 9.59
C ALA A 271 8.22 -11.94 10.05
N GLU A 272 8.14 -10.84 9.28
CA GLU A 272 7.31 -9.67 9.64
C GLU A 272 6.13 -9.44 8.69
N VAL A 273 6.09 -10.16 7.56
CA VAL A 273 5.17 -9.89 6.46
C VAL A 273 4.47 -11.15 5.97
N GLN A 274 3.14 -11.11 5.95
CA GLN A 274 2.28 -12.11 5.33
C GLN A 274 1.99 -11.72 3.89
N MET A 275 2.65 -12.35 2.93
CA MET A 275 2.33 -12.13 1.53
C MET A 275 1.02 -12.83 1.18
N ILE A 276 0.11 -12.10 0.53
CA ILE A 276 -1.18 -12.60 0.06
C ILE A 276 -1.36 -12.27 -1.41
N GLY A 277 -1.71 -13.28 -2.20
CA GLY A 277 -1.86 -13.17 -3.64
C GLY A 277 -3.31 -13.28 -4.06
N PHE A 278 -3.73 -12.42 -4.99
CA PHE A 278 -5.05 -12.49 -5.61
C PHE A 278 -4.92 -12.39 -7.13
N ASP A 279 -5.79 -13.10 -7.84
CA ASP A 279 -6.03 -12.87 -9.26
C ASP A 279 -7.29 -12.00 -9.44
N PRO A 280 -7.15 -10.75 -9.93
CA PRO A 280 -8.30 -9.88 -10.22
C PRO A 280 -9.22 -10.41 -11.32
N ASN A 281 -8.75 -11.33 -12.17
CA ASN A 281 -9.51 -11.89 -13.28
C ASN A 281 -10.27 -13.16 -12.90
N ALA A 282 -9.90 -13.81 -11.79
CA ALA A 282 -10.58 -15.02 -11.36
C ALA A 282 -12.05 -14.73 -11.07
N THR A 283 -12.91 -15.62 -11.58
CA THR A 283 -14.37 -15.57 -11.39
C THR A 283 -14.80 -16.24 -10.10
N GLU A 284 -13.98 -17.15 -9.58
CA GLU A 284 -14.22 -17.88 -8.35
C GLU A 284 -13.93 -17.01 -7.10
N GLN A 285 -14.56 -17.39 -5.99
CA GLN A 285 -14.31 -16.78 -4.70
C GLN A 285 -12.90 -17.12 -4.21
N GLN A 286 -12.14 -16.10 -3.81
CA GLN A 286 -10.81 -16.23 -3.24
C GLN A 286 -10.85 -15.74 -1.78
N VAL A 287 -10.69 -16.64 -0.82
CA VAL A 287 -10.67 -16.31 0.61
C VAL A 287 -9.36 -16.81 1.22
N ILE A 288 -8.59 -15.90 1.82
CA ILE A 288 -7.36 -16.22 2.55
C ILE A 288 -7.57 -15.96 4.03
N ARG A 289 -7.35 -16.98 4.86
CA ARG A 289 -7.47 -16.90 6.32
C ARG A 289 -6.14 -17.27 6.94
N ARG A 290 -5.56 -16.36 7.70
CA ARG A 290 -4.29 -16.59 8.41
C ARG A 290 -4.38 -15.94 9.78
N TRP A 291 -4.79 -16.73 10.78
CA TRP A 291 -4.77 -16.33 12.17
C TRP A 291 -4.08 -17.41 12.99
N ASN A 292 -3.58 -17.05 14.18
CA ASN A 292 -2.87 -17.95 15.07
C ASN A 292 -3.62 -18.04 16.40
N ALA A 293 -4.19 -19.20 16.71
CA ALA A 293 -4.96 -19.47 17.92
C ALA A 293 -4.19 -19.14 19.21
N ASP A 294 -2.87 -19.30 19.21
CA ASP A 294 -2.03 -19.14 20.40
C ASP A 294 -1.45 -17.72 20.55
N ASN A 295 -1.73 -16.82 19.60
CA ASN A 295 -1.21 -15.45 19.62
C ASN A 295 -2.35 -14.43 19.60
N LEU A 296 -2.54 -13.70 20.69
CA LEU A 296 -3.48 -12.58 20.74
C LEU A 296 -2.83 -11.33 20.15
N VAL A 297 -3.20 -11.00 18.92
CA VAL A 297 -2.62 -9.86 18.21
C VAL A 297 -3.18 -8.52 18.71
N GLU A 298 -2.43 -7.44 18.46
CA GLU A 298 -2.91 -6.08 18.73
C GLU A 298 -3.97 -5.63 17.73
N ALA A 299 -3.88 -6.08 16.47
CA ALA A 299 -4.83 -5.74 15.43
C ALA A 299 -5.05 -6.91 14.46
N ALA A 300 -6.30 -7.08 14.03
CA ALA A 300 -6.63 -7.92 12.88
C ALA A 300 -6.67 -7.06 11.61
N HIS A 301 -6.20 -7.63 10.51
CA HIS A 301 -6.16 -6.97 9.21
C HIS A 301 -7.10 -7.65 8.22
N PHE A 302 -7.92 -6.86 7.55
CA PHE A 302 -8.85 -7.33 6.54
C PHE A 302 -8.48 -6.74 5.19
N THR A 303 -8.52 -7.55 4.14
CA THR A 303 -8.24 -7.12 2.76
C THR A 303 -9.40 -7.48 1.86
N ILE A 304 -9.81 -6.55 1.00
CA ILE A 304 -10.83 -6.77 -0.04
C ILE A 304 -10.24 -6.33 -1.37
N VAL A 305 -10.10 -7.24 -2.34
CA VAL A 305 -9.47 -6.95 -3.64
C VAL A 305 -10.53 -6.74 -4.72
N ALA A 306 -10.39 -5.66 -5.48
CA ALA A 306 -11.25 -5.40 -6.63
C ALA A 306 -10.88 -6.35 -7.78
N GLY A 307 -11.89 -6.98 -8.37
CA GLY A 307 -11.77 -7.66 -9.65
C GLY A 307 -11.84 -6.71 -10.83
N THR A 308 -11.69 -7.24 -12.03
CA THR A 308 -11.79 -6.44 -13.26
C THR A 308 -13.18 -5.80 -13.44
N LYS A 309 -14.25 -6.52 -13.08
CA LYS A 309 -15.64 -6.03 -13.16
C LYS A 309 -15.99 -4.96 -12.12
N ASP A 310 -15.15 -4.79 -11.10
CA ASP A 310 -15.34 -3.78 -10.05
C ASP A 310 -14.90 -2.38 -10.50
N CYS A 311 -14.19 -2.28 -11.63
CA CYS A 311 -13.90 -1.02 -12.32
C CYS A 311 -14.84 -0.87 -13.51
N ASP A 312 -15.69 0.15 -13.50
CA ASP A 312 -16.43 0.57 -14.69
C ASP A 312 -15.86 1.88 -15.26
N ASP A 313 -16.51 2.45 -16.28
CA ASP A 313 -16.11 3.72 -16.90
C ASP A 313 -16.01 4.87 -15.89
N SER A 314 -16.73 4.79 -14.77
CA SER A 314 -16.71 5.78 -13.71
C SER A 314 -15.62 5.54 -12.66
N GLY A 315 -15.03 4.33 -12.62
CA GLY A 315 -13.96 3.94 -11.72
C GLY A 315 -14.39 2.92 -10.66
N PHE A 316 -13.83 3.04 -9.45
CA PHE A 316 -14.06 2.11 -8.33
C PHE A 316 -15.13 2.61 -7.34
N GLY A 317 -15.95 3.60 -7.71
CA GLY A 317 -16.94 4.19 -6.80
C GLY A 317 -17.95 3.17 -6.26
N ARG A 318 -18.56 2.36 -7.14
CA ARG A 318 -19.51 1.30 -6.75
C ARG A 318 -18.84 0.26 -5.85
N PHE A 319 -17.64 -0.19 -6.21
CA PHE A 319 -16.86 -1.12 -5.41
C PHE A 319 -16.63 -0.58 -4.00
N MET A 320 -16.18 0.67 -3.86
CA MET A 320 -15.95 1.27 -2.54
C MET A 320 -17.24 1.48 -1.74
N ASN A 321 -18.35 1.85 -2.38
CA ASN A 321 -19.64 1.95 -1.71
C ASN A 321 -20.07 0.57 -1.14
N ASN A 322 -19.87 -0.51 -1.90
CA ASN A 322 -20.12 -1.88 -1.43
C ASN A 322 -19.20 -2.26 -0.27
N VAL A 323 -17.91 -1.92 -0.35
CA VAL A 323 -16.93 -2.14 0.71
C VAL A 323 -17.33 -1.40 1.98
N GLU A 324 -17.58 -0.09 1.93
CA GLU A 324 -17.96 0.66 3.14
C GLU A 324 -19.25 0.13 3.78
N THR A 325 -20.21 -0.28 2.95
CA THR A 325 -21.46 -0.83 3.47
C THR A 325 -21.24 -2.19 4.15
N ALA A 326 -20.39 -3.05 3.56
CA ALA A 326 -19.98 -4.31 4.21
C ALA A 326 -19.23 -4.04 5.51
N LEU A 327 -18.28 -3.09 5.53
CA LEU A 327 -17.50 -2.78 6.73
C LEU A 327 -18.35 -2.18 7.86
N LYS A 328 -19.34 -1.34 7.54
CA LYS A 328 -20.29 -0.82 8.54
C LYS A 328 -21.14 -1.94 9.14
N ALA A 329 -21.61 -2.88 8.33
CA ALA A 329 -22.35 -4.05 8.80
C ALA A 329 -21.47 -4.97 9.66
N PHE A 330 -20.24 -5.24 9.20
CA PHE A 330 -19.25 -6.02 9.95
C PHE A 330 -18.99 -5.39 11.32
N ALA A 331 -18.66 -4.09 11.36
CA ALA A 331 -18.36 -3.37 12.60
C ALA A 331 -19.54 -3.36 13.58
N ALA A 332 -20.78 -3.24 13.07
CA ALA A 332 -21.98 -3.35 13.89
C ALA A 332 -22.15 -4.76 14.48
N ASP A 333 -21.95 -5.81 13.67
CA ASP A 333 -22.08 -7.22 14.08
C ASP A 333 -21.06 -7.59 15.17
N ILE A 334 -19.86 -6.97 15.18
CA ILE A 334 -18.82 -7.19 16.20
C ILE A 334 -18.84 -6.15 17.34
N GLY A 335 -19.80 -5.23 17.35
CA GLY A 335 -20.02 -4.29 18.45
C GLY A 335 -19.00 -3.15 18.59
N VAL A 336 -18.39 -2.72 17.48
CA VAL A 336 -17.48 -1.56 17.42
C VAL A 336 -18.26 -0.26 17.69
N ASP A 337 -17.78 0.55 18.62
CA ASP A 337 -18.33 1.86 18.95
C ASP A 337 -17.85 2.92 17.93
N PRO A 338 -18.73 3.44 17.05
CA PRO A 338 -18.33 4.38 16.01
C PRO A 338 -17.87 5.74 16.55
N GLU A 339 -18.18 6.09 17.80
CA GLU A 339 -17.76 7.36 18.39
C GLU A 339 -16.38 7.27 19.05
N ARG A 340 -15.93 6.07 19.42
CA ARG A 340 -14.73 5.87 20.25
C ARG A 340 -13.67 4.97 19.63
N GLU A 341 -14.05 4.08 18.72
CA GLU A 341 -13.16 3.10 18.13
C GLU A 341 -12.86 3.46 16.66
N ASP A 342 -11.59 3.37 16.28
CA ASP A 342 -11.14 3.63 14.91
C ASP A 342 -11.26 2.37 14.04
N LEU A 343 -11.73 2.56 12.81
CA LEU A 343 -11.64 1.53 11.78
C LEU A 343 -11.02 2.15 10.53
N VAL A 344 -9.69 2.11 10.48
CA VAL A 344 -8.93 2.79 9.42
C VAL A 344 -9.04 1.99 8.13
N VAL A 345 -9.70 2.60 7.14
CA VAL A 345 -9.85 2.11 5.77
C VAL A 345 -8.76 2.73 4.90
N ARG A 346 -8.08 1.91 4.11
CA ARG A 346 -7.14 2.38 3.08
C ARG A 346 -7.49 1.79 1.73
N PHE A 347 -7.83 2.66 0.79
CA PHE A 347 -8.02 2.29 -0.61
C PHE A 347 -6.68 2.41 -1.33
N HIS A 348 -6.17 1.28 -1.83
CA HIS A 348 -4.89 1.19 -2.53
C HIS A 348 -5.10 1.00 -4.02
N GLN A 349 -4.27 1.68 -4.81
CA GLN A 349 -4.08 1.42 -6.23
C GLN A 349 -2.59 1.26 -6.47
N HIS A 350 -2.23 0.20 -7.16
CA HIS A 350 -0.85 -0.14 -7.44
C HIS A 350 -0.68 -0.47 -8.92
N ILE A 351 0.38 0.04 -9.54
CA ILE A 351 0.84 -0.43 -10.85
C ILE A 351 2.30 -0.87 -10.77
N SER A 352 2.67 -1.88 -11.56
CA SER A 352 4.05 -2.31 -11.72
C SER A 352 4.35 -2.61 -13.18
N TYR A 353 5.52 -2.18 -13.63
CA TYR A 353 6.04 -2.45 -14.96
C TYR A 353 7.57 -2.43 -14.92
N GLN A 354 8.18 -2.72 -16.06
CA GLN A 354 9.63 -2.64 -16.23
C GLN A 354 9.94 -1.63 -17.33
N ILE A 355 11.02 -0.88 -17.15
CA ILE A 355 11.66 -0.04 -18.19
C ILE A 355 13.03 -0.60 -18.54
#